data_AF-C3NLJ8-F1
#
_entry.id   AF-C3NLJ8-F1
#
_cell.length_a   1.000
_cell.length_b   1.000
_cell.length_c   1.000
_cell.angle_alpha   90.00
_cell.angle_beta   90.00
_cell.angle_gamma   90.00
#
_symmetry.space_group_name_H-M   'P 1'
#
loop_
_entity.id
_entity.type
_entity.pdbx_description
1 polymer ?
#
loop_
_entity_poly.entity_id
_entity_poly.type
_entity_poly.pdbx_seq_one_letter_code
_entity_poly.pdbx_strand_id
1 'polypeptide(L)'
;MKSHLVIRNNVVQSSGVLGAIQIGDKMIVLTNPSEVLANNDELTFDINVRGKILTDQAYTKVLSSSNVKISVNMEMEDSSYFPHPVLFYNNANFEMVTEIRSKGKNSVVEAFILGRRGSGEKFVKGKINAITKIYSEHGLIAYDVFRVNDEDYLDLIGNDALLTVYYIEDGELASFTREILSYKDVFKEWSKITGIWF
;
A
#
# COMPACT_ATOMS: atom_id res chain seq x y z
N MET A 1 -0.07 -18.53 -4.34
CA MET A 1 1.24 -18.24 -4.94
C MET A 1 2.12 -17.58 -3.89
N LYS A 2 3.42 -17.84 -3.87
CA LYS A 2 4.36 -17.09 -3.03
C LYS A 2 5.35 -16.37 -3.91
N SER A 3 5.48 -15.06 -3.74
CA SER A 3 6.41 -14.25 -4.52
C SER A 3 7.18 -13.32 -3.61
N HIS A 4 8.44 -13.08 -3.96
CA HIS A 4 9.35 -12.26 -3.19
C HIS A 4 10.10 -11.33 -4.12
N LEU A 5 10.18 -10.06 -3.77
CA LEU A 5 10.91 -9.03 -4.49
C LEU A 5 11.93 -8.39 -3.56
N VAL A 6 13.17 -8.35 -4.01
CA VAL A 6 14.27 -7.65 -3.35
C VAL A 6 14.78 -6.56 -4.28
N ILE A 7 14.84 -5.34 -3.77
CA ILE A 7 15.43 -4.19 -4.46
C ILE A 7 16.53 -3.63 -3.57
N ARG A 8 17.79 -3.64 -4.04
CA ARG A 8 18.93 -3.05 -3.33
C ARG A 8 19.84 -2.33 -4.30
N ASN A 9 20.07 -1.03 -4.11
CA ASN A 9 20.98 -0.25 -4.95
C ASN A 9 20.70 -0.40 -6.46
N ASN A 10 19.42 -0.37 -6.87
CA ASN A 10 18.93 -0.61 -8.24
C ASN A 10 19.11 -2.04 -8.78
N VAL A 11 19.58 -2.98 -7.96
CA VAL A 11 19.55 -4.41 -8.31
C VAL A 11 18.17 -4.96 -7.93
N VAL A 12 17.48 -5.53 -8.91
CA VAL A 12 16.19 -6.19 -8.74
C VAL A 12 16.41 -7.70 -8.76
N GLN A 13 16.01 -8.38 -7.70
CA GLN A 13 15.94 -9.84 -7.62
C GLN A 13 14.53 -10.23 -7.27
N SER A 14 13.97 -11.22 -7.96
CA SER A 14 12.64 -11.69 -7.64
C SER A 14 12.50 -13.20 -7.76
N SER A 15 11.51 -13.71 -7.04
CA SER A 15 10.98 -15.06 -7.20
C SER A 15 9.46 -14.99 -7.31
N GLY A 16 8.89 -15.87 -8.14
CA GLY A 16 7.46 -15.84 -8.45
C GLY A 16 7.15 -14.77 -9.49
N VAL A 17 6.08 -14.01 -9.27
CA VAL A 17 5.55 -13.08 -10.28
C VAL A 17 5.90 -11.62 -10.02
N LEU A 18 6.49 -11.29 -8.88
CA LEU A 18 6.88 -9.91 -8.60
C LEU A 18 8.05 -9.48 -9.47
N GLY A 19 8.04 -8.21 -9.86
CA GLY A 19 9.13 -7.55 -10.56
C GLY A 19 9.19 -6.08 -10.21
N ALA A 20 10.19 -5.41 -10.77
CA ALA A 20 10.28 -3.97 -10.74
C ALA A 20 10.96 -3.44 -12.01
N ILE A 21 10.52 -2.29 -12.47
CA ILE A 21 11.09 -1.58 -13.61
C ILE A 21 11.52 -0.20 -13.14
N GLN A 22 12.78 0.14 -13.40
CA GLN A 22 13.27 1.49 -13.15
C GLN A 22 12.94 2.39 -14.35
N ILE A 23 12.27 3.51 -14.09
CA ILE A 23 11.93 4.54 -15.08
C ILE A 23 12.79 5.77 -14.82
N GLY A 24 13.76 5.99 -15.71
CA GLY A 24 14.78 7.03 -15.54
C GLY A 24 15.55 6.88 -14.23
N ASP A 25 16.01 8.00 -13.67
CA ASP A 25 16.82 7.98 -12.45
C ASP A 25 16.02 8.11 -11.17
N LYS A 26 14.71 8.38 -11.25
CA LYS A 26 13.92 8.80 -10.09
C LYS A 26 12.78 7.87 -9.70
N MET A 27 12.31 7.00 -10.58
CA MET A 27 11.12 6.20 -10.32
C MET A 27 11.39 4.70 -10.45
N ILE A 28 10.81 3.92 -9.54
CA ILE A 28 10.75 2.47 -9.60
C ILE A 28 9.28 2.07 -9.58
N VAL A 29 8.85 1.35 -10.62
CA VAL A 29 7.51 0.79 -10.73
C VAL A 29 7.56 -0.68 -10.35
N LEU A 30 6.93 -1.04 -9.24
CA LEU A 30 6.70 -2.41 -8.82
C LEU A 30 5.69 -3.03 -9.78
N THR A 31 5.97 -4.25 -10.22
CA THR A 31 5.13 -4.95 -11.19
C THR A 31 4.66 -6.28 -10.62
N ASN A 32 3.35 -6.54 -10.75
CA ASN A 32 2.77 -7.87 -10.60
C ASN A 32 1.96 -8.17 -11.86
N PRO A 33 2.35 -9.14 -12.72
CA PRO A 33 1.73 -9.38 -14.02
C PRO A 33 0.23 -9.71 -13.94
N SER A 34 -0.29 -10.06 -12.76
CA SER A 34 -1.72 -10.33 -12.59
C SER A 34 -2.51 -9.21 -11.90
N GLU A 35 -1.87 -8.30 -11.14
CA GLU A 35 -2.50 -7.23 -10.29
C GLU A 35 -3.73 -7.66 -9.47
N VAL A 36 -3.89 -8.97 -9.33
CA VAL A 36 -5.05 -9.66 -8.79
C VAL A 36 -4.47 -10.76 -7.92
N LEU A 37 -4.83 -10.70 -6.63
CA LEU A 37 -4.41 -11.63 -5.60
C LEU A 37 -5.60 -12.48 -5.20
N ALA A 38 -5.40 -13.79 -5.17
CA ALA A 38 -6.47 -14.76 -4.97
C ALA A 38 -6.02 -15.92 -4.08
N ASN A 39 -6.97 -16.74 -3.64
CA ASN A 39 -6.70 -17.95 -2.86
C ASN A 39 -5.84 -17.64 -1.63
N ASN A 40 -4.63 -18.21 -1.54
CA ASN A 40 -3.69 -17.98 -0.44
C ASN A 40 -2.40 -17.33 -0.98
N ASP A 41 -2.52 -16.25 -1.73
CA ASP A 41 -1.36 -15.53 -2.26
C ASP A 41 -0.60 -14.80 -1.14
N GLU A 42 0.73 -14.93 -1.19
CA GLU A 42 1.65 -14.30 -0.25
C GLU A 42 2.70 -13.51 -1.04
N LEU A 43 2.82 -12.23 -0.75
CA LEU A 43 3.81 -11.34 -1.34
C LEU A 43 4.75 -10.80 -0.26
N THR A 44 6.04 -10.77 -0.57
CA THR A 44 7.05 -10.14 0.28
C THR A 44 7.89 -9.17 -0.52
N PHE A 45 8.09 -7.98 0.01
CA PHE A 45 8.89 -6.92 -0.58
C PHE A 45 9.97 -6.54 0.42
N ASP A 46 11.25 -6.62 0.02
CA ASP A 46 12.39 -6.13 0.78
C ASP A 46 13.12 -5.07 -0.05
N ILE A 47 12.88 -3.80 0.25
CA ILE A 47 13.27 -2.70 -0.61
C ILE A 47 14.20 -1.73 0.12
N ASN A 48 15.37 -1.45 -0.45
CA ASN A 48 16.30 -0.42 0.00
C ASN A 48 16.54 0.57 -1.15
N VAL A 49 16.14 1.82 -0.92
CA VAL A 49 16.09 2.88 -1.95
C VAL A 49 16.45 4.25 -1.39
N ARG A 50 17.06 5.06 -2.25
CA ARG A 50 17.49 6.42 -1.92
C ARG A 50 17.20 7.39 -3.06
N GLY A 51 16.54 8.51 -2.77
CA GLY A 51 16.20 9.51 -3.76
C GLY A 51 15.22 9.01 -4.82
N LYS A 52 14.33 8.06 -4.50
CA LYS A 52 13.42 7.41 -5.45
C LYS A 52 11.96 7.60 -5.08
N ILE A 53 11.10 7.62 -6.10
CA ILE A 53 9.66 7.42 -5.97
C ILE A 53 9.37 5.95 -6.32
N LEU A 54 8.75 5.24 -5.39
CA LEU A 54 8.31 3.87 -5.56
C LEU A 54 6.79 3.88 -5.71
N THR A 55 6.30 3.25 -6.77
CA THR A 55 4.88 3.10 -7.07
C THR A 55 4.67 1.73 -7.68
N ASP A 56 3.44 1.26 -7.77
CA ASP A 56 3.03 0.19 -8.67
C ASP A 56 2.32 0.80 -9.89
N GLN A 57 1.82 -0.05 -10.79
CA GLN A 57 1.24 0.34 -12.08
C GLN A 57 -0.28 0.33 -12.10
N ALA A 58 -0.91 -0.26 -11.09
CA ALA A 58 -2.35 -0.43 -11.00
C ALA A 58 -2.76 -0.82 -9.59
N TYR A 59 -4.07 -0.84 -9.37
CA TYR A 59 -4.65 -1.21 -8.08
C TYR A 59 -4.40 -2.69 -7.81
N THR A 60 -3.92 -3.01 -6.62
CA THR A 60 -3.92 -4.38 -6.13
C THR A 60 -5.35 -4.81 -5.84
N LYS A 61 -5.86 -5.83 -6.52
CA LYS A 61 -7.21 -6.37 -6.31
C LYS A 61 -7.15 -7.65 -5.50
N VAL A 62 -7.86 -7.71 -4.37
CA VAL A 62 -7.98 -8.92 -3.56
C VAL A 62 -9.34 -9.56 -3.81
N LEU A 63 -9.35 -10.75 -4.42
CA LEU A 63 -10.59 -11.41 -4.83
C LEU A 63 -11.40 -11.96 -3.66
N SER A 64 -12.70 -12.12 -3.89
CA SER A 64 -13.62 -12.78 -2.97
C SER A 64 -13.13 -14.17 -2.55
N SER A 65 -13.36 -14.53 -1.28
CA SER A 65 -13.00 -15.83 -0.71
C SER A 65 -11.48 -16.11 -0.72
N SER A 66 -10.67 -15.06 -0.80
CA SER A 66 -9.21 -15.17 -0.69
C SER A 66 -8.74 -14.89 0.74
N ASN A 67 -7.51 -15.30 1.03
CA ASN A 67 -6.75 -15.08 2.25
C ASN A 67 -5.33 -14.68 1.86
N VAL A 68 -5.16 -13.39 1.56
CA VAL A 68 -3.94 -12.84 0.99
C VAL A 68 -3.08 -12.23 2.08
N LYS A 69 -1.75 -12.40 1.97
CA LYS A 69 -0.78 -11.79 2.88
C LYS A 69 0.24 -10.96 2.11
N ILE A 70 0.51 -9.75 2.59
CA ILE A 70 1.55 -8.87 2.06
C ILE A 70 2.49 -8.42 3.19
N SER A 71 3.78 -8.60 3.00
CA SER A 71 4.81 -8.04 3.88
C SER A 71 5.66 -7.06 3.07
N VAL A 72 5.75 -5.82 3.53
CA VAL A 72 6.57 -4.77 2.92
C VAL A 72 7.58 -4.31 3.95
N ASN A 73 8.86 -4.61 3.73
CA ASN A 73 9.98 -4.13 4.54
C ASN A 73 10.79 -3.14 3.70
N MET A 74 10.88 -1.89 4.15
CA MET A 74 11.56 -0.85 3.41
C MET A 74 12.60 -0.10 4.23
N GLU A 75 13.71 0.22 3.59
CA GLU A 75 14.69 1.19 4.04
C GLU A 75 14.73 2.32 3.01
N MET A 76 14.30 3.50 3.44
CA MET A 76 14.07 4.65 2.56
C MET A 76 14.87 5.86 3.05
N GLU A 77 15.66 6.45 2.15
CA GLU A 77 16.30 7.75 2.37
C GLU A 77 15.85 8.74 1.29
N ASP A 78 15.33 9.90 1.68
CA ASP A 78 14.88 10.96 0.76
C ASP A 78 13.98 10.44 -0.38
N SER A 79 13.04 9.55 -0.06
CA SER A 79 12.28 8.75 -1.02
C SER A 79 10.77 8.81 -0.76
N SER A 80 9.98 8.35 -1.71
CA SER A 80 8.52 8.29 -1.58
C SER A 80 7.99 6.91 -1.92
N TYR A 81 6.97 6.47 -1.19
CA TYR A 81 6.26 5.21 -1.44
C TYR A 81 4.78 5.51 -1.66
N PHE A 82 4.36 5.37 -2.91
CA PHE A 82 3.04 5.70 -3.42
C PHE A 82 2.45 4.47 -4.11
N PRO A 83 2.11 3.39 -3.40
CA PRO A 83 1.31 2.32 -3.96
C PRO A 83 -0.07 2.84 -4.36
N HIS A 84 -0.61 2.30 -5.44
CA HIS A 84 -2.00 2.51 -5.83
C HIS A 84 -2.95 1.93 -4.79
N PRO A 85 -4.22 2.37 -4.76
CA PRO A 85 -5.20 1.83 -3.84
C PRO A 85 -5.37 0.31 -3.93
N VAL A 86 -5.49 -0.35 -2.77
CA VAL A 86 -5.85 -1.77 -2.69
C VAL A 86 -7.37 -1.90 -2.68
N LEU A 87 -7.91 -2.65 -3.63
CA LEU A 87 -9.35 -2.88 -3.80
C LEU A 87 -9.73 -4.27 -3.29
N PHE A 88 -10.52 -4.32 -2.22
CA PHE A 88 -11.01 -5.56 -1.62
C PHE A 88 -12.37 -5.93 -2.18
N TYR A 89 -12.51 -7.13 -2.72
CA TYR A 89 -13.81 -7.62 -3.14
C TYR A 89 -14.56 -8.15 -1.92
N ASN A 90 -15.89 -8.21 -2.01
CA ASN A 90 -16.68 -8.79 -0.92
C ASN A 90 -16.21 -10.21 -0.57
N ASN A 91 -16.17 -10.55 0.72
CA ASN A 91 -15.66 -11.81 1.26
C ASN A 91 -14.14 -12.02 1.13
N ALA A 92 -13.35 -10.97 0.91
CA ALA A 92 -11.89 -11.05 0.92
C ALA A 92 -11.35 -11.09 2.36
N ASN A 93 -10.30 -11.89 2.58
CA ASN A 93 -9.48 -11.84 3.79
C ASN A 93 -8.07 -11.38 3.42
N PHE A 94 -7.52 -10.46 4.19
CA PHE A 94 -6.28 -9.80 3.88
C PHE A 94 -5.50 -9.42 5.13
N GLU A 95 -4.20 -9.67 5.11
CA GLU A 95 -3.25 -9.23 6.11
C GLU A 95 -2.09 -8.50 5.42
N MET A 96 -1.81 -7.27 5.84
CA MET A 96 -0.66 -6.51 5.37
C MET A 96 0.14 -5.95 6.54
N VAL A 97 1.46 -6.06 6.44
CA VAL A 97 2.38 -5.40 7.36
C VAL A 97 3.37 -4.61 6.53
N THR A 98 3.38 -3.29 6.74
CA THR A 98 4.31 -2.34 6.14
C THR A 98 5.25 -1.84 7.23
N GLU A 99 6.52 -2.22 7.18
CA GLU A 99 7.57 -1.72 8.07
C GLU A 99 8.57 -0.87 7.28
N ILE A 100 8.69 0.40 7.66
CA ILE A 100 9.51 1.39 6.96
C ILE A 100 10.55 1.93 7.93
N ARG A 101 11.83 1.79 7.61
CA ARG A 101 12.93 2.54 8.24
C ARG A 101 13.22 3.76 7.37
N SER A 102 13.01 4.94 7.92
CA SER A 102 13.00 6.21 7.20
C SER A 102 14.14 7.11 7.67
N LYS A 103 14.84 7.71 6.71
CA LYS A 103 15.88 8.72 6.94
C LYS A 103 15.71 9.91 5.99
N GLY A 104 15.95 11.12 6.48
CA GLY A 104 15.74 12.34 5.69
C GLY A 104 14.26 12.58 5.41
N LYS A 105 13.93 13.08 4.22
CA LYS A 105 12.57 13.49 3.85
C LYS A 105 11.83 12.41 3.09
N ASN A 106 10.79 11.83 3.69
CA ASN A 106 10.02 10.76 3.03
C ASN A 106 8.52 11.03 3.03
N SER A 107 7.85 10.49 2.02
CA SER A 107 6.40 10.56 1.89
C SER A 107 5.85 9.15 1.65
N VAL A 108 4.83 8.77 2.39
CA VAL A 108 4.17 7.46 2.27
C VAL A 108 2.68 7.67 2.09
N VAL A 109 2.10 7.03 1.09
CA VAL A 109 0.65 7.05 0.85
C VAL A 109 0.11 5.63 0.90
N GLU A 110 -0.98 5.43 1.62
CA GLU A 110 -1.70 4.16 1.65
C GLU A 110 -3.17 4.41 1.38
N ALA A 111 -3.76 3.62 0.49
CA ALA A 111 -5.14 3.76 0.12
C ALA A 111 -5.83 2.39 0.06
N PHE A 112 -7.04 2.32 0.62
CA PHE A 112 -7.84 1.11 0.71
C PHE A 112 -9.26 1.39 0.22
N ILE A 113 -9.83 0.46 -0.55
CA ILE A 113 -11.20 0.54 -1.08
C ILE A 113 -11.93 -0.76 -0.77
N LEU A 114 -13.11 -0.65 -0.19
CA LEU A 114 -13.96 -1.77 0.24
C LEU A 114 -15.13 -1.96 -0.73
N GLY A 115 -15.06 -3.06 -1.50
CA GLY A 115 -16.07 -3.49 -2.45
C GLY A 115 -15.94 -2.79 -3.80
N ARG A 116 -16.33 -3.50 -4.87
CA ARG A 116 -16.38 -2.92 -6.22
C ARG A 116 -17.67 -2.12 -6.44
N ARG A 117 -17.72 -0.95 -5.82
CA ARG A 117 -18.91 -0.10 -5.80
C ARG A 117 -19.28 0.43 -7.19
N GLY A 118 -18.30 0.63 -8.06
CA GLY A 118 -18.52 0.90 -9.49
C GLY A 118 -19.25 -0.20 -10.25
N SER A 119 -19.19 -1.46 -9.79
CA SER A 119 -19.97 -2.59 -10.32
C SER A 119 -21.14 -2.99 -9.43
N GLY A 120 -21.52 -2.16 -8.44
CA GLY A 120 -22.61 -2.41 -7.50
C GLY A 120 -22.28 -3.38 -6.36
N GLU A 121 -21.05 -3.87 -6.25
CA GLU A 121 -20.64 -4.76 -5.15
C GLU A 121 -20.32 -3.94 -3.91
N LYS A 122 -20.89 -4.35 -2.76
CA LYS A 122 -20.56 -3.82 -1.44
C LYS A 122 -19.71 -4.84 -0.68
N PHE A 123 -18.75 -4.37 0.10
CA PHE A 123 -18.10 -5.20 1.09
C PHE A 123 -19.07 -5.40 2.26
N VAL A 124 -19.46 -6.63 2.52
CA VAL A 124 -20.38 -6.99 3.61
C VAL A 124 -19.86 -8.14 4.45
N LYS A 125 -18.84 -8.85 3.94
CA LYS A 125 -18.19 -9.98 4.60
C LYS A 125 -16.70 -9.95 4.36
N GLY A 126 -15.92 -10.47 5.29
CA GLY A 126 -14.48 -10.65 5.16
C GLY A 126 -13.69 -9.92 6.23
N LYS A 127 -12.37 -10.08 6.23
CA LYS A 127 -11.51 -9.56 7.30
C LYS A 127 -10.26 -8.92 6.73
N ILE A 128 -10.09 -7.62 6.95
CA ILE A 128 -8.94 -6.85 6.48
C ILE A 128 -8.16 -6.38 7.71
N ASN A 129 -6.85 -6.58 7.70
CA ASN A 129 -5.95 -6.05 8.72
C ASN A 129 -4.65 -5.57 8.07
N ALA A 130 -4.50 -4.26 7.93
CA ALA A 130 -3.27 -3.62 7.45
C ALA A 130 -2.61 -2.87 8.62
N ILE A 131 -1.32 -3.11 8.84
CA ILE A 131 -0.53 -2.51 9.91
C ILE A 131 0.64 -1.77 9.27
N THR A 132 0.79 -0.50 9.61
CA THR A 132 1.90 0.34 9.12
C THR A 132 2.74 0.81 10.30
N LYS A 133 4.04 0.57 10.21
CA LYS A 133 5.03 0.95 11.20
C LYS A 133 6.13 1.75 10.51
N ILE A 134 6.35 2.97 10.96
CA ILE A 134 7.42 3.83 10.43
C ILE A 134 8.39 4.13 11.57
N TYR A 135 9.66 3.85 11.32
CA TYR A 135 10.77 4.01 12.25
C TYR A 135 11.71 5.08 11.72
N SER A 136 12.19 5.96 12.59
CA SER A 136 13.40 6.76 12.37
C SER A 136 14.60 6.12 13.08
N GLU A 137 15.76 6.76 13.02
CA GLU A 137 16.94 6.32 13.78
C GLU A 137 16.73 6.35 15.30
N HIS A 138 15.75 7.12 15.79
CA HIS A 138 15.42 7.24 17.21
C HIS A 138 14.34 6.27 17.69
N GLY A 139 13.71 5.52 16.77
CA GLY A 139 12.68 4.52 17.09
C GLY A 139 11.41 4.65 16.27
N LEU A 140 10.32 4.09 16.78
CA LEU A 140 9.00 4.08 16.13
C LEU A 140 8.38 5.49 16.19
N ILE A 141 8.06 6.07 15.03
CA ILE A 141 7.46 7.41 14.91
C ILE A 141 6.00 7.37 14.42
N ALA A 142 5.58 6.29 13.75
CA ALA A 142 4.18 6.07 13.41
C ALA A 142 3.81 4.60 13.56
N TYR A 143 2.65 4.35 14.16
CA TYR A 143 2.04 3.02 14.25
C TYR A 143 0.56 3.18 13.94
N ASP A 144 0.12 2.58 12.85
CA ASP A 144 -1.25 2.68 12.38
C ASP A 144 -1.82 1.32 12.02
N VAL A 145 -3.13 1.16 12.25
CA VAL A 145 -3.84 -0.09 12.02
C VAL A 145 -5.16 0.22 11.35
N PHE A 146 -5.31 -0.28 10.13
CA PHE A 146 -6.60 -0.36 9.45
C PHE A 146 -7.17 -1.77 9.61
N ARG A 147 -8.31 -1.87 10.29
CA ARG A 147 -8.99 -3.13 10.56
C ARG A 147 -10.46 -3.04 10.15
N VAL A 148 -10.90 -4.06 9.43
CA VAL A 148 -12.29 -4.28 9.04
C VAL A 148 -12.65 -5.73 9.31
N ASN A 149 -13.83 -5.95 9.88
CA ASN A 149 -14.46 -7.24 10.04
C ASN A 149 -15.93 -7.15 9.58
N ASP A 150 -16.20 -7.77 8.44
CA ASP A 150 -17.47 -7.72 7.74
C ASP A 150 -17.87 -6.28 7.40
N GLU A 151 -19.05 -5.83 7.84
CA GLU A 151 -19.59 -4.49 7.55
C GLU A 151 -19.28 -3.45 8.64
N ASP A 152 -18.44 -3.78 9.64
CA ASP A 152 -18.11 -2.87 10.76
C ASP A 152 -17.51 -1.53 10.31
N TYR A 153 -16.89 -1.50 9.13
CA TYR A 153 -16.32 -0.30 8.55
C TYR A 153 -17.37 0.80 8.30
N LEU A 154 -18.64 0.45 8.12
CA LEU A 154 -19.71 1.44 8.01
C LEU A 154 -19.89 2.24 9.30
N ASP A 155 -19.62 1.62 10.45
CA ASP A 155 -19.65 2.29 11.75
C ASP A 155 -18.30 2.93 12.10
N LEU A 156 -17.18 2.35 11.62
CA LEU A 156 -15.82 2.83 11.93
C LEU A 156 -15.35 4.00 11.06
N ILE A 157 -15.53 3.89 9.74
CA ILE A 157 -15.10 4.90 8.77
C ILE A 157 -16.26 5.54 8.02
N GLY A 158 -17.46 4.93 7.99
CA GLY A 158 -18.65 5.57 7.40
C GLY A 158 -18.67 5.66 5.87
N ASN A 159 -17.60 5.25 5.18
CA ASN A 159 -17.52 5.24 3.72
C ASN A 159 -16.69 4.05 3.20
N ASP A 160 -16.62 3.90 1.88
CA ASP A 160 -16.01 2.74 1.22
C ASP A 160 -14.53 2.91 0.84
N ALA A 161 -13.90 4.05 1.13
CA ALA A 161 -12.47 4.24 0.93
C ALA A 161 -11.78 5.02 2.05
N LEU A 162 -10.50 4.69 2.25
CA LEU A 162 -9.60 5.35 3.18
C LEU A 162 -8.31 5.73 2.44
N LEU A 163 -7.85 6.97 2.61
CA LEU A 163 -6.56 7.45 2.13
C LEU A 163 -5.77 7.99 3.31
N THR A 164 -4.56 7.48 3.53
CA THR A 164 -3.67 7.92 4.60
C THR A 164 -2.36 8.40 4.00
N VAL A 165 -1.86 9.54 4.47
CA VAL A 165 -0.60 10.13 4.03
C VAL A 165 0.28 10.43 5.24
N TYR A 166 1.53 10.02 5.14
CA TYR A 166 2.58 10.30 6.12
C TYR A 166 3.66 11.13 5.46
N TYR A 167 4.03 12.24 6.08
CA TYR A 167 5.20 13.02 5.71
C TYR A 167 6.20 12.98 6.86
N ILE A 168 7.39 12.49 6.56
CA ILE A 168 8.49 12.34 7.50
C ILE A 168 9.57 13.34 7.10
N GLU A 169 10.06 14.12 8.05
CA GLU A 169 11.14 15.09 7.87
C GLU A 169 12.03 15.06 9.11
N ASP A 170 13.34 15.04 8.90
CA ASP A 170 14.36 15.11 9.95
C ASP A 170 14.15 14.11 11.12
N GLY A 171 13.68 12.91 10.79
CA GLY A 171 13.49 11.81 11.76
C GLY A 171 12.18 11.86 12.54
N GLU A 172 11.27 12.78 12.21
CA GLU A 172 9.96 12.94 12.86
C GLU A 172 8.80 12.86 11.86
N LEU A 173 7.61 12.55 12.36
CA LEU A 173 6.37 12.62 11.59
C LEU A 173 5.92 14.09 11.47
N ALA A 174 6.40 14.77 10.44
CA ALA A 174 6.13 16.19 10.20
C ALA A 174 4.64 16.48 9.95
N SER A 175 3.95 15.59 9.23
CA SER A 175 2.48 15.63 9.15
C SER A 175 1.87 14.28 8.84
N PHE A 176 0.60 14.14 9.22
CA PHE A 176 -0.22 12.96 9.02
C PHE A 176 -1.63 13.37 8.64
N THR A 177 -2.15 12.81 7.56
CA THR A 177 -3.54 13.00 7.16
C THR A 177 -4.23 11.66 6.92
N ARG A 178 -5.50 11.60 7.29
CA ARG A 178 -6.39 10.47 7.04
C ARG A 178 -7.71 11.00 6.53
N GLU A 179 -8.05 10.61 5.31
CA GLU A 179 -9.27 11.03 4.65
C GLU A 179 -10.18 9.81 4.40
N ILE A 180 -11.42 9.97 4.83
CA ILE A 180 -12.51 9.04 4.53
C ILE A 180 -13.15 9.54 3.23
N LEU A 181 -13.05 8.73 2.19
CA LEU A 181 -13.44 9.11 0.84
C LEU A 181 -14.46 8.12 0.28
N SER A 182 -15.09 8.51 -0.84
CA SER A 182 -15.81 7.56 -1.67
C SER A 182 -14.86 6.87 -2.64
N TYR A 183 -15.24 5.69 -3.13
CA TYR A 183 -14.50 4.95 -4.16
C TYR A 183 -14.26 5.77 -5.46
N LYS A 184 -15.06 6.83 -5.69
CA LYS A 184 -14.91 7.71 -6.87
C LYS A 184 -13.82 8.75 -6.68
N ASP A 185 -13.58 9.18 -5.44
CA ASP A 185 -12.72 10.32 -5.13
C ASP A 185 -11.31 9.89 -4.74
N VAL A 186 -11.15 8.68 -4.20
CA VAL A 186 -9.87 8.16 -3.69
C VAL A 186 -8.74 8.23 -4.71
N PHE A 187 -8.99 7.83 -5.97
CA PHE A 187 -7.95 7.92 -7.02
C PHE A 187 -7.56 9.35 -7.31
N LYS A 188 -8.55 10.24 -7.40
CA LYS A 188 -8.34 11.64 -7.76
C LYS A 188 -7.51 12.34 -6.68
N GLU A 189 -7.84 12.15 -5.41
CA GLU A 189 -7.05 12.73 -4.33
C GLU A 189 -5.68 12.06 -4.21
N TRP A 190 -5.58 10.73 -4.36
CA TRP A 190 -4.30 10.03 -4.44
C TRP A 190 -3.40 10.61 -5.53
N SER A 191 -3.90 10.74 -6.78
CA SER A 191 -3.15 11.29 -7.92
C SER A 191 -2.73 12.74 -7.71
N LYS A 192 -3.55 13.54 -7.03
CA LYS A 192 -3.23 14.93 -6.69
C LYS A 192 -2.10 15.01 -5.65
N ILE A 193 -2.05 14.08 -4.71
CA ILE A 193 -0.99 14.00 -3.69
C ILE A 193 0.32 13.48 -4.29
N THR A 194 0.25 12.43 -5.13
CA THR A 194 1.43 11.72 -5.65
C THR A 194 1.96 12.30 -6.96
N GLY A 195 1.13 13.01 -7.71
CA GLY A 195 1.41 13.45 -9.08
C GLY A 195 1.38 12.33 -10.12
N ILE A 196 0.91 11.13 -9.76
CA ILE A 196 0.86 9.94 -10.62
C ILE A 196 -0.56 9.76 -11.18
N TRP A 197 -0.67 9.49 -12.48
CA TRP A 197 -1.95 9.47 -13.22
C TRP A 197 -2.24 8.17 -13.99
N PHE A 198 -1.29 7.23 -14.02
CA PHE A 198 -1.48 5.94 -14.66
C PHE A 198 -2.08 4.92 -13.70
#